data_AF-A0A660HTP4-F1
#
_entry.id   AF-A0A660HTP4-F1
#
_cell.length_a   1.000
_cell.length_b   1.000
_cell.length_c   1.000
_cell.angle_alpha   90.00
_cell.angle_beta   90.00
_cell.angle_gamma   90.00
#
_symmetry.space_group_name_H-M   'P 1'
#
loop_
_entity.id
_entity.type
_entity.pdbx_description
1 polymer ?
#
loop_
_entity_poly.entity_id
_entity_poly.type
_entity_poly.pdbx_seq_one_letter_code
_entity_poly.pdbx_strand_id
1 'polypeptide(L)'
;MIGKSIIAVSDVHLGLTIGKDRPEEEKHREAQFGDFLDTLDFSKISDFILLGDILDFWRHDYLSVIVDEKYYLDKFKELKCKHTNTNFHYIVGNHDYYLLWLNKNGADYSIDIKKSVKIRSKDEVFYFIHGYQFEVLSWSLYKSLALYENFCEDMCLIGEEGSRFADNLWKFYLEKITRAVKSPGSLKGFRTDKFEIYKLKELERDFESREISSHITPLTLTEEISCKSRELLSQIESTEKEQKLSGLSPEESYAIIKEIRK
;
A
#
# COMPACT_ATOMS: atom_id res chain seq x y z
N MET A 1 -4.02 -10.03 -42.35
CA MET A 1 -3.31 -10.15 -41.06
C MET A 1 -4.31 -9.80 -39.97
N ILE A 2 -4.58 -10.71 -39.04
CA ILE A 2 -5.39 -10.39 -37.86
C ILE A 2 -4.56 -9.40 -37.02
N GLY A 3 -5.13 -8.25 -36.67
CA GLY A 3 -4.43 -7.28 -35.83
C GLY A 3 -4.15 -7.91 -34.46
N LYS A 4 -2.91 -7.82 -33.99
CA LYS A 4 -2.58 -8.21 -32.63
C LYS A 4 -3.16 -7.20 -31.63
N SER A 5 -3.60 -7.70 -30.48
CA SER A 5 -4.22 -6.92 -29.42
C SER A 5 -3.21 -6.51 -28.34
N ILE A 6 -3.48 -5.39 -27.69
CA ILE A 6 -2.86 -5.02 -26.41
C ILE A 6 -3.84 -5.42 -25.31
N ILE A 7 -3.38 -6.15 -24.28
CA ILE A 7 -4.19 -6.52 -23.12
C ILE A 7 -3.52 -5.95 -21.87
N ALA A 8 -4.30 -5.24 -21.05
CA ALA A 8 -3.87 -4.72 -19.76
C ALA A 8 -4.78 -5.25 -18.65
N VAL A 9 -4.19 -5.63 -17.52
CA VAL A 9 -4.87 -6.09 -16.30
C VAL A 9 -4.31 -5.31 -15.13
N SER A 10 -5.17 -4.85 -14.21
CA SER A 10 -4.80 -4.02 -13.05
C SER A 10 -5.58 -4.50 -11.82
N ASP A 11 -5.13 -4.11 -10.62
CA ASP A 11 -5.87 -4.25 -9.36
C ASP A 11 -6.29 -5.70 -9.04
N VAL A 12 -5.37 -6.64 -9.28
CA VAL A 12 -5.60 -8.06 -8.99
C VAL A 12 -5.43 -8.34 -7.49
N HIS A 13 -4.50 -7.63 -6.83
CA HIS A 13 -4.15 -7.77 -5.42
C HIS A 13 -3.94 -9.24 -5.00
N LEU A 14 -3.02 -9.94 -5.66
CA LEU A 14 -2.57 -11.26 -5.23
C LEU A 14 -1.87 -11.14 -3.88
N GLY A 15 -2.19 -12.05 -2.95
CA GLY A 15 -1.65 -11.98 -1.60
C GLY A 15 -2.34 -10.94 -0.70
N LEU A 16 -3.54 -10.46 -1.06
CA LEU A 16 -4.39 -9.64 -0.19
C LEU A 16 -4.58 -10.28 1.20
N THR A 17 -4.61 -11.61 1.21
CA THR A 17 -4.57 -12.46 2.41
C THR A 17 -3.56 -13.58 2.16
N ILE A 18 -2.79 -14.00 3.16
CA ILE A 18 -1.76 -15.04 3.02
C ILE A 18 -1.99 -16.23 3.96
N GLY A 19 -1.32 -17.35 3.67
CA GLY A 19 -1.31 -18.53 4.51
C GLY A 19 -2.57 -19.41 4.41
N LYS A 20 -2.62 -20.41 5.31
CA LYS A 20 -3.62 -21.50 5.25
C LYS A 20 -5.06 -21.06 5.53
N ASP A 21 -5.21 -19.94 6.24
CA ASP A 21 -6.50 -19.39 6.65
C ASP A 21 -7.05 -18.38 5.62
N ARG A 22 -6.45 -18.30 4.42
CA ARG A 22 -6.94 -17.50 3.29
C ARG A 22 -8.43 -17.82 3.03
N PRO A 23 -9.33 -16.81 3.00
CA PRO A 23 -10.74 -17.00 2.71
C PRO A 23 -10.95 -17.66 1.34
N GLU A 24 -11.97 -18.52 1.22
CA GLU A 24 -12.26 -19.22 -0.05
C GLU A 24 -12.61 -18.25 -1.19
N GLU A 25 -13.21 -17.10 -0.88
CA GLU A 25 -13.52 -16.05 -1.87
C GLU A 25 -12.24 -15.46 -2.49
N GLU A 26 -11.21 -15.25 -1.67
CA GLU A 26 -9.89 -14.76 -2.11
C GLU A 26 -9.20 -15.79 -3.00
N LYS A 27 -9.17 -17.07 -2.57
CA LYS A 27 -8.65 -18.18 -3.39
C LYS A 27 -9.37 -18.27 -4.72
N HIS A 28 -10.69 -18.08 -4.72
CA HIS A 28 -11.48 -18.13 -5.94
C HIS A 28 -11.16 -16.97 -6.89
N ARG A 29 -11.02 -15.73 -6.39
CA ARG A 29 -10.61 -14.58 -7.21
C ARG A 29 -9.25 -14.81 -7.85
N GLU A 30 -8.28 -15.25 -7.06
CA GLU A 30 -6.93 -15.53 -7.55
C GLU A 30 -6.96 -16.65 -8.60
N ALA A 31 -7.69 -17.74 -8.33
CA ALA A 31 -7.85 -18.84 -9.29
C ALA A 31 -8.50 -18.37 -10.61
N GLN A 32 -9.51 -17.50 -10.56
CA GLN A 32 -10.09 -16.90 -11.76
C GLN A 32 -9.07 -16.09 -12.57
N PHE A 33 -8.15 -15.39 -11.91
CA PHE A 33 -7.05 -14.72 -12.60
C PHE A 33 -6.08 -15.74 -13.21
N GLY A 34 -5.77 -16.83 -12.51
CA GLY A 34 -5.02 -17.96 -13.04
C GLY A 34 -5.65 -18.55 -14.31
N ASP A 35 -6.95 -18.84 -14.26
CA ASP A 35 -7.73 -19.36 -15.38
C ASP A 35 -7.76 -18.35 -16.54
N PHE A 36 -7.96 -17.07 -16.24
CA PHE A 36 -7.90 -16.00 -17.25
C PHE A 36 -6.58 -16.06 -18.04
N LEU A 37 -5.44 -16.15 -17.35
CA LEU A 37 -4.13 -16.27 -18.00
C LEU A 37 -4.02 -17.52 -18.89
N ASP A 38 -4.64 -18.63 -18.50
CA ASP A 38 -4.62 -19.88 -19.28
C ASP A 38 -5.54 -19.83 -20.51
N THR A 39 -6.60 -19.03 -20.46
CA THR A 39 -7.54 -18.87 -21.58
C THR A 39 -7.07 -17.86 -22.65
N LEU A 40 -6.06 -17.05 -22.35
CA LEU A 40 -5.55 -16.06 -23.30
C LEU A 40 -4.83 -16.70 -24.49
N ASP A 41 -5.25 -16.31 -25.69
CA ASP A 41 -4.52 -16.65 -26.92
C ASP A 41 -3.38 -15.65 -27.17
N PHE A 42 -2.23 -15.89 -26.51
CA PHE A 42 -1.02 -15.08 -26.64
C PHE A 42 -0.47 -15.01 -28.07
N SER A 43 -0.87 -15.89 -29.00
CA SER A 43 -0.47 -15.76 -30.41
C SER A 43 -1.08 -14.52 -31.07
N LYS A 44 -2.18 -14.00 -30.52
CA LYS A 44 -2.90 -12.81 -30.97
C LYS A 44 -2.59 -11.56 -30.15
N ILE A 45 -1.70 -11.64 -29.17
CA ILE A 45 -1.34 -10.51 -28.30
C ILE A 45 0.00 -9.94 -28.77
N SER A 46 0.08 -8.61 -28.91
CA SER A 46 1.35 -7.92 -29.14
C SER A 46 2.00 -7.54 -27.82
N ASP A 47 1.20 -7.02 -26.89
CA ASP A 47 1.67 -6.50 -25.61
C ASP A 47 0.71 -6.95 -24.50
N PHE A 48 1.25 -7.60 -23.47
CA PHE A 48 0.54 -7.99 -22.26
C PHE A 48 1.08 -7.17 -21.09
N ILE A 49 0.19 -6.43 -20.43
CA ILE A 49 0.54 -5.41 -19.45
C ILE A 49 -0.10 -5.77 -18.11
N LEU A 50 0.75 -6.03 -17.14
CA LEU A 50 0.42 -6.07 -15.72
C LEU A 50 0.49 -4.62 -15.23
N LEU A 51 -0.65 -3.97 -15.00
CA LEU A 51 -0.84 -2.52 -14.85
C LEU A 51 -0.98 -2.09 -13.38
N GLY A 52 -0.13 -2.61 -12.51
CA GLY A 52 -0.04 -2.21 -11.12
C GLY A 52 -1.07 -2.86 -10.22
N ASP A 53 -0.75 -2.86 -8.93
CA ASP A 53 -1.53 -3.52 -7.87
C ASP A 53 -1.85 -4.98 -8.21
N ILE A 54 -0.87 -5.66 -8.79
CA ILE A 54 -0.98 -7.09 -9.11
C ILE A 54 -0.61 -7.91 -7.88
N LEU A 55 0.43 -7.51 -7.15
CA LEU A 55 0.75 -8.06 -5.83
C LEU A 55 0.33 -7.06 -4.75
N ASP A 56 0.06 -7.55 -3.55
CA ASP A 56 -0.29 -6.70 -2.42
C ASP A 56 0.73 -6.75 -1.29
N PHE A 57 1.68 -5.81 -1.31
CA PHE A 57 2.68 -5.70 -0.25
C PHE A 57 2.28 -4.77 0.89
N TRP A 58 1.14 -4.07 0.78
CA TRP A 58 0.70 -3.16 1.85
C TRP A 58 0.10 -3.90 3.04
N ARG A 59 -0.50 -5.06 2.80
CA ARG A 59 -1.25 -5.80 3.83
C ARG A 59 -0.41 -6.83 4.56
N HIS A 60 0.61 -7.36 3.89
CA HIS A 60 1.46 -8.43 4.38
C HIS A 60 2.93 -8.17 4.08
N ASP A 61 3.83 -8.87 4.80
CA ASP A 61 5.25 -8.84 4.48
C ASP A 61 5.50 -9.25 3.02
N TYR A 62 6.27 -8.44 2.28
CA TYR A 62 6.48 -8.65 0.85
C TYR A 62 7.14 -10.00 0.54
N LEU A 63 7.98 -10.55 1.43
CA LEU A 63 8.57 -11.88 1.23
C LEU A 63 7.51 -12.96 1.36
N SER A 64 6.62 -12.85 2.35
CA SER A 64 5.49 -13.76 2.49
C SER A 64 4.60 -13.75 1.24
N VAL A 65 4.29 -12.58 0.69
CA VAL A 65 3.51 -12.46 -0.56
C VAL A 65 4.25 -13.09 -1.73
N ILE A 66 5.55 -12.84 -1.90
CA ILE A 66 6.35 -13.46 -2.98
C ILE A 66 6.39 -14.98 -2.85
N VAL A 67 6.47 -15.51 -1.62
CA VAL A 67 6.50 -16.95 -1.36
C VAL A 67 5.15 -17.60 -1.64
N ASP A 68 4.06 -17.02 -1.14
CA ASP A 68 2.72 -17.57 -1.30
C ASP A 68 2.24 -17.44 -2.76
N GLU A 69 2.56 -16.32 -3.42
CA GLU A 69 2.17 -16.05 -4.81
C GLU A 69 3.21 -16.52 -5.84
N LYS A 70 4.15 -17.37 -5.42
CA LYS A 70 5.19 -17.91 -6.29
C LYS A 70 4.63 -18.56 -7.56
N TYR A 71 3.47 -19.21 -7.45
CA TYR A 71 2.77 -19.79 -8.60
C TYR A 71 2.56 -18.77 -9.72
N TYR A 72 2.04 -17.58 -9.42
CA TYR A 72 1.78 -16.55 -10.44
C TYR A 72 3.08 -15.94 -10.98
N LEU A 73 4.07 -15.72 -10.11
CA LEU A 73 5.39 -15.23 -10.52
C LEU A 73 6.07 -16.18 -11.51
N ASP A 74 6.05 -17.49 -11.22
CA ASP A 74 6.56 -18.52 -12.10
C ASP A 74 5.76 -18.57 -13.41
N LYS A 75 4.42 -18.46 -13.33
CA LYS A 75 3.54 -18.44 -14.50
C LYS A 75 3.82 -17.26 -15.42
N PHE A 76 4.02 -16.05 -14.89
CA PHE A 76 4.38 -14.89 -15.70
C PHE A 76 5.72 -15.09 -16.43
N LYS A 77 6.72 -15.66 -15.73
CA LYS A 77 8.01 -15.99 -16.32
C LYS A 77 7.86 -17.04 -17.42
N GLU A 78 7.09 -18.09 -17.18
CA GLU A 78 6.81 -19.14 -18.15
C GLU A 78 6.12 -18.59 -19.40
N LEU A 79 5.07 -17.77 -19.22
CA LEU A 79 4.34 -17.12 -20.32
C LEU A 79 5.28 -16.26 -21.17
N LYS A 80 6.14 -15.44 -20.54
CA LYS A 80 7.13 -14.65 -21.26
C LYS A 80 8.10 -15.51 -22.07
N CYS A 81 8.60 -16.59 -21.48
CA CYS A 81 9.52 -17.52 -22.15
C CYS A 81 8.86 -18.24 -23.34
N LYS A 82 7.60 -18.67 -23.19
CA LYS A 82 6.85 -19.38 -24.24
C LYS A 82 6.41 -18.46 -25.38
N HIS A 83 6.05 -17.22 -25.07
CA HIS A 83 5.43 -16.28 -26.01
C HIS A 83 6.39 -15.14 -26.38
N THR A 84 7.53 -15.48 -26.98
CA THR A 84 8.58 -14.53 -27.37
C THR A 84 8.15 -13.45 -28.38
N ASN A 85 7.01 -13.65 -29.05
CA ASN A 85 6.39 -12.67 -29.96
C ASN A 85 5.37 -11.74 -29.26
N THR A 86 5.25 -11.82 -27.94
CA THR A 86 4.47 -10.92 -27.07
C THR A 86 5.43 -10.15 -26.17
N ASN A 87 5.27 -8.83 -26.11
CA ASN A 87 5.98 -8.00 -25.15
C ASN A 87 5.28 -8.08 -23.79
N PHE A 88 6.01 -8.41 -22.75
CA PHE A 88 5.49 -8.41 -21.38
C PHE A 88 5.97 -7.16 -20.65
N HIS A 89 5.04 -6.47 -20.00
CA HIS A 89 5.30 -5.26 -19.24
C HIS A 89 4.70 -5.39 -17.84
N TYR A 90 5.49 -5.05 -16.82
CA TYR A 90 5.00 -4.88 -15.46
C TYR A 90 5.13 -3.41 -15.09
N ILE A 91 3.99 -2.76 -14.93
CA ILE A 91 3.89 -1.40 -14.44
C ILE A 91 3.54 -1.49 -12.97
N VAL A 92 4.34 -0.90 -12.08
CA VAL A 92 3.99 -0.93 -10.65
C VAL A 92 2.84 0.01 -10.34
N GLY A 93 1.99 -0.42 -9.42
CA GLY A 93 1.03 0.39 -8.70
C GLY A 93 1.60 0.85 -7.37
N ASN A 94 0.74 1.32 -6.47
CA ASN A 94 1.14 1.74 -5.13
C ASN A 94 1.30 0.55 -4.18
N HIS A 95 0.54 -0.54 -4.35
CA HIS A 95 0.59 -1.72 -3.49
C HIS A 95 1.77 -2.66 -3.76
N ASP A 96 2.36 -2.59 -4.95
CA ASP A 96 3.53 -3.39 -5.36
C ASP A 96 4.73 -2.51 -5.73
N TYR A 97 4.74 -1.25 -5.28
CA TYR A 97 5.74 -0.25 -5.62
C TYR A 97 7.18 -0.68 -5.33
N TYR A 98 7.39 -1.45 -4.24
CA TYR A 98 8.69 -1.97 -3.83
C TYR A 98 9.34 -2.93 -4.84
N LEU A 99 8.58 -3.47 -5.81
CA LEU A 99 9.14 -4.25 -6.91
C LEU A 99 10.17 -3.47 -7.73
N LEU A 100 10.06 -2.14 -7.82
CA LEU A 100 11.08 -1.31 -8.49
C LEU A 100 12.44 -1.44 -7.82
N TRP A 101 12.47 -1.39 -6.49
CA TRP A 101 13.68 -1.54 -5.70
C TRP A 101 14.26 -2.94 -5.85
N LEU A 102 13.41 -3.98 -5.75
CA LEU A 102 13.83 -5.38 -5.90
C LEU A 102 14.44 -5.64 -7.27
N ASN A 103 13.79 -5.17 -8.34
CA ASN A 103 14.29 -5.28 -9.71
C ASN A 103 15.65 -4.58 -9.90
N LYS A 104 15.83 -3.39 -9.31
CA LYS A 104 17.09 -2.63 -9.37
C LYS A 104 18.22 -3.31 -8.58
N ASN A 105 17.90 -4.04 -7.51
CA ASN A 105 18.86 -4.67 -6.61
C ASN A 105 19.08 -6.17 -6.88
N GLY A 106 18.75 -6.63 -8.09
CA GLY A 106 19.16 -7.95 -8.59
C GLY A 106 18.12 -9.07 -8.43
N ALA A 107 16.89 -8.76 -8.03
CA ALA A 107 15.80 -9.72 -8.16
C ALA A 107 15.42 -9.87 -9.64
N ASP A 108 15.79 -11.00 -10.25
CA ASP A 108 15.43 -11.31 -11.63
C ASP A 108 14.04 -11.96 -11.70
N TYR A 109 13.01 -11.12 -11.82
CA TYR A 109 11.65 -11.55 -12.16
C TYR A 109 11.51 -11.91 -13.63
N SER A 110 12.57 -11.75 -14.42
CA SER A 110 12.60 -11.92 -15.87
C SER A 110 11.50 -11.14 -16.57
N ILE A 111 10.99 -10.05 -16.00
CA ILE A 111 9.96 -9.16 -16.55
C ILE A 111 10.42 -7.72 -16.35
N ASP A 112 10.17 -6.87 -17.35
CA ASP A 112 10.54 -5.45 -17.30
C ASP A 112 9.59 -4.69 -16.37
N ILE A 113 10.04 -4.43 -15.14
CA ILE A 113 9.32 -3.71 -14.08
C ILE A 113 9.66 -2.22 -14.16
N LYS A 114 8.63 -1.38 -14.30
CA LYS A 114 8.76 0.08 -14.52
C LYS A 114 7.53 0.83 -14.00
N LYS A 115 7.59 2.16 -14.01
CA LYS A 115 6.45 3.02 -13.60
C LYS A 115 5.48 3.36 -14.71
N SER A 116 5.90 3.24 -15.96
CA SER A 116 5.06 3.54 -17.12
C SER A 116 5.59 2.90 -18.39
N VAL A 117 4.74 2.71 -19.40
CA VAL A 117 5.17 2.33 -20.74
C VAL A 117 4.41 3.09 -21.82
N LYS A 118 5.12 3.43 -22.90
CA LYS A 118 4.52 3.95 -24.13
C LYS A 118 4.50 2.82 -25.15
N ILE A 119 3.33 2.49 -25.67
CA ILE A 119 3.18 1.46 -26.71
C ILE A 119 2.60 2.12 -27.95
N ARG A 120 3.24 1.89 -29.09
CA ARG A 120 2.75 2.36 -30.39
C ARG A 120 2.05 1.20 -31.08
N SER A 121 0.78 1.38 -31.43
CA SER A 121 0.03 0.43 -32.24
C SER A 121 -0.55 1.17 -33.44
N LYS A 122 -0.08 0.81 -34.64
CA LYS A 122 -0.35 1.55 -35.89
C LYS A 122 0.04 3.03 -35.72
N ASP A 123 -0.91 3.95 -35.92
CA ASP A 123 -0.72 5.40 -35.83
C ASP A 123 -1.01 5.97 -34.44
N GLU A 124 -1.41 5.12 -33.49
CA GLU A 124 -1.77 5.52 -32.13
C GLU A 124 -0.65 5.22 -31.13
N VAL A 125 -0.55 6.07 -30.11
CA VAL A 125 0.37 5.88 -28.98
C VAL A 125 -0.45 5.81 -27.70
N PHE A 126 -0.31 4.69 -27.00
CA PHE A 126 -0.94 4.44 -25.71
C PHE A 126 0.09 4.67 -24.60
N TYR A 127 -0.33 5.37 -23.55
CA TYR A 127 0.48 5.59 -22.35
C TYR A 127 -0.15 4.87 -21.17
N PHE A 128 0.58 3.93 -20.60
CA PHE A 128 0.14 3.12 -19.48
C PHE A 128 0.87 3.56 -18.21
N ILE A 129 0.08 3.93 -17.23
CA ILE A 129 0.42 4.20 -15.82
C ILE A 129 -0.68 3.57 -14.97
N HIS A 130 -0.38 3.18 -13.74
CA HIS A 130 -1.36 2.56 -12.86
C HIS A 130 -2.50 3.53 -12.49
N GLY A 131 -2.17 4.71 -11.96
CA GLY A 131 -3.17 5.71 -11.56
C GLY A 131 -2.85 6.42 -10.26
N TYR A 132 -2.07 5.80 -9.36
CA TYR A 132 -1.63 6.40 -8.09
C TYR A 132 -0.96 7.76 -8.28
N GLN A 133 -0.39 8.02 -9.46
CA GLN A 133 0.23 9.31 -9.80
C GLN A 133 -0.76 10.48 -9.73
N PHE A 134 -2.07 10.22 -9.89
CA PHE A 134 -3.13 11.21 -9.77
C PHE A 134 -3.69 11.34 -8.35
N GLU A 135 -3.45 10.38 -7.46
CA GLU A 135 -3.93 10.43 -6.06
C GLU A 135 -3.26 11.56 -5.27
N VAL A 136 -2.04 11.94 -5.65
CA VAL A 136 -1.35 13.14 -5.15
C VAL A 136 -2.19 14.41 -5.36
N LEU A 137 -3.01 14.45 -6.42
CA LEU A 137 -3.88 15.60 -6.69
C LEU A 137 -5.13 15.62 -5.79
N SER A 138 -5.57 14.46 -5.31
CA SER A 138 -6.76 14.34 -4.46
C SER A 138 -6.44 14.50 -2.97
N TRP A 139 -5.16 14.38 -2.58
CA TRP A 139 -4.73 14.39 -1.19
C TRP A 139 -3.93 15.64 -0.80
N SER A 140 -4.45 16.40 0.18
CA SER A 140 -3.80 17.62 0.68
C SER A 140 -2.49 17.38 1.44
N LEU A 141 -2.22 16.12 1.84
CA LEU A 141 -1.04 15.73 2.62
C LEU A 141 0.18 15.48 1.73
N TYR A 142 -0.01 14.83 0.57
CA TYR A 142 1.08 14.56 -0.35
C TYR A 142 1.22 15.70 -1.36
N LYS A 143 2.11 16.65 -1.03
CA LYS A 143 2.35 17.81 -1.92
C LYS A 143 3.25 17.49 -3.10
N SER A 144 3.82 16.28 -3.15
CA SER A 144 4.66 15.83 -4.26
C SER A 144 4.46 14.34 -4.53
N LEU A 145 4.61 13.95 -5.80
CA LEU A 145 4.58 12.55 -6.21
C LEU A 145 5.71 11.75 -5.56
N ALA A 146 6.90 12.35 -5.43
CA ALA A 146 8.03 11.70 -4.78
C ALA A 146 7.74 11.34 -3.32
N LEU A 147 7.08 12.23 -2.56
CA LEU A 147 6.70 11.92 -1.18
C LEU A 147 5.69 10.78 -1.12
N TYR A 148 4.73 10.76 -2.05
CA TYR A 148 3.75 9.68 -2.10
C TYR A 148 4.36 8.35 -2.51
N GLU A 149 5.30 8.36 -3.45
CA GLU A 149 6.05 7.19 -3.86
C GLU A 149 6.90 6.61 -2.72
N ASN A 150 7.57 7.45 -1.93
CA ASN A 150 8.28 7.01 -0.72
C ASN A 150 7.32 6.37 0.29
N PHE A 151 6.14 6.97 0.48
CA PHE A 151 5.10 6.39 1.32
C PHE A 151 4.64 5.02 0.80
N CYS A 152 4.44 4.86 -0.51
CA CYS A 152 4.08 3.57 -1.10
C CYS A 152 5.16 2.51 -0.86
N GLU A 153 6.43 2.90 -0.96
CA GLU A 153 7.59 2.04 -0.67
C GLU A 153 7.62 1.60 0.80
N ASP A 154 7.50 2.56 1.73
CA ASP A 154 7.47 2.28 3.16
C ASP A 154 6.31 1.36 3.53
N MET A 155 5.12 1.59 2.95
CA MET A 155 3.94 0.74 3.17
C MET A 155 4.15 -0.70 2.73
N CYS A 156 4.94 -0.94 1.67
CA CYS A 156 5.31 -2.29 1.25
C CYS A 156 6.27 -3.00 2.23
N LEU A 157 7.02 -2.25 3.03
CA LEU A 157 8.05 -2.76 3.94
C LEU A 157 7.56 -2.97 5.37
N ILE A 158 6.53 -2.22 5.76
CA ILE A 158 6.00 -2.19 7.12
C ILE A 158 5.39 -3.55 7.53
N GLY A 159 4.93 -4.37 6.57
CA GLY A 159 4.39 -5.71 6.81
C GLY A 159 3.11 -5.72 7.65
N GLU A 160 2.72 -6.89 8.18
CA GLU A 160 1.43 -7.10 8.84
C GLU A 160 1.18 -6.23 10.08
N GLU A 161 2.23 -5.93 10.86
CA GLU A 161 2.07 -5.16 12.10
C GLU A 161 1.70 -3.71 11.82
N GLY A 162 2.36 -3.08 10.85
CA GLY A 162 2.01 -1.70 10.52
C GLY A 162 0.96 -1.57 9.43
N SER A 163 0.61 -2.62 8.68
CA SER A 163 -0.62 -2.63 7.86
C SER A 163 -1.85 -2.51 8.77
N ARG A 164 -1.90 -3.28 9.87
CA ARG A 164 -2.95 -3.18 10.89
C ARG A 164 -2.97 -1.79 11.54
N PHE A 165 -1.82 -1.17 11.76
CA PHE A 165 -1.74 0.20 12.28
C PHE A 165 -2.28 1.23 11.28
N ALA A 166 -1.84 1.15 10.02
CA ALA A 166 -2.29 2.04 8.94
C ALA A 166 -3.80 1.90 8.68
N ASP A 167 -4.33 0.68 8.67
CA ASP A 167 -5.77 0.42 8.55
C ASP A 167 -6.57 1.00 9.72
N ASN A 168 -6.06 0.88 10.94
CA ASN A 168 -6.70 1.46 12.12
C ASN A 168 -6.65 2.99 12.10
N LEU A 169 -5.53 3.57 11.68
CA LEU A 169 -5.36 5.02 11.52
C LEU A 169 -6.29 5.55 10.41
N TRP A 170 -6.39 4.82 9.30
CA TRP A 170 -7.27 5.15 8.19
C TRP A 170 -8.74 5.10 8.58
N LYS A 171 -9.18 4.04 9.27
CA LYS A 171 -10.54 3.92 9.82
C LYS A 171 -10.86 5.07 10.76
N PHE A 172 -9.95 5.42 11.66
CA PHE A 172 -10.11 6.55 12.57
C PHE A 172 -10.26 7.89 11.82
N TYR A 173 -9.42 8.13 10.81
CA TYR A 173 -9.47 9.35 10.02
C TYR A 173 -10.76 9.45 9.20
N LEU A 174 -11.15 8.36 8.53
CA LEU A 174 -12.42 8.28 7.79
C LEU A 174 -13.63 8.46 8.70
N GLU A 175 -13.63 7.88 9.90
CA GLU A 175 -14.70 8.10 10.87
C GLU A 175 -14.82 9.56 11.29
N LYS A 176 -13.69 10.24 11.53
CA LYS A 176 -13.70 11.66 11.88
C LYS A 176 -14.20 12.54 10.75
N ILE A 177 -13.75 12.30 9.52
CA ILE A 177 -14.26 13.00 8.33
C ILE A 177 -15.76 12.74 8.17
N THR A 178 -16.20 11.49 8.28
CA THR A 178 -17.61 11.12 8.11
C THR A 178 -18.49 11.76 9.19
N ARG A 179 -18.01 11.87 10.43
CA ARG A 179 -18.72 12.58 11.52
C ARG A 179 -18.77 14.09 11.26
N ALA A 180 -17.70 14.69 10.76
CA ALA A 180 -17.65 16.11 10.42
C ALA A 180 -18.62 16.46 9.27
N VAL A 181 -18.78 15.57 8.29
CA VAL A 181 -19.73 15.74 7.17
C VAL A 181 -21.19 15.56 7.62
N LYS A 182 -21.46 14.68 8.60
CA LYS A 182 -22.82 14.39 9.11
C LYS A 182 -23.36 15.39 10.14
N SER A 183 -22.55 16.32 10.64
CA SER A 183 -23.00 17.37 11.57
C SER A 183 -22.37 18.73 11.25
N PRO A 184 -22.89 19.44 10.23
CA PRO A 184 -22.31 20.70 9.75
C PRO A 184 -22.25 21.82 10.82
N GLY A 185 -23.02 21.69 11.90
CA GLY A 185 -23.08 22.66 13.00
C GLY A 185 -21.97 22.55 14.05
N SER A 186 -21.17 21.47 14.10
CA SER A 186 -20.15 21.28 15.15
C SER A 186 -18.78 21.87 14.80
N LEU A 187 -18.64 22.54 13.64
CA LEU A 187 -17.38 23.12 13.16
C LEU A 187 -17.10 24.54 13.68
N LYS A 188 -17.96 25.13 14.51
CA LYS A 188 -17.66 26.38 15.24
C LYS A 188 -16.69 26.11 16.39
N GLY A 189 -15.42 25.86 16.06
CA GLY A 189 -14.35 25.64 17.03
C GLY A 189 -13.17 24.84 16.49
N PHE A 190 -13.29 24.23 15.32
CA PHE A 190 -12.22 23.44 14.73
C PHE A 190 -11.21 24.36 14.02
N ARG A 191 -10.25 24.88 14.79
CA ARG A 191 -9.00 25.41 14.26
C ARG A 191 -8.07 24.25 13.94
N THR A 192 -7.91 23.93 12.66
CA THR A 192 -6.92 22.98 12.12
C THR A 192 -5.47 23.44 12.32
N ASP A 193 -5.27 24.61 12.92
CA ASP A 193 -4.02 25.35 12.95
C ASP A 193 -3.09 24.94 14.11
N LYS A 194 -3.52 24.09 15.06
CA LYS A 194 -2.72 23.82 16.27
C LYS A 194 -2.57 22.37 16.76
N PHE A 195 -3.35 21.41 16.28
CA PHE A 195 -3.13 19.99 16.62
C PHE A 195 -2.87 19.20 15.33
N GLU A 196 -1.83 18.37 15.37
CA GLU A 196 -1.31 17.46 14.31
C GLU A 196 -0.28 18.00 13.28
N ILE A 197 0.10 19.27 13.27
CA ILE A 197 1.27 19.70 12.46
C ILE A 197 2.60 19.51 13.21
N TYR A 198 2.60 19.57 14.56
CA TYR A 198 3.84 19.51 15.34
C TYR A 198 4.42 18.09 15.47
N LYS A 199 3.58 17.05 15.61
CA LYS A 199 4.04 15.64 15.70
C LYS A 199 4.46 15.06 14.35
N LEU A 200 3.76 15.42 13.27
CA LEU A 200 4.18 15.06 11.90
C LEU A 200 5.51 15.74 11.51
N LYS A 201 5.73 17.00 11.92
CA LYS A 201 7.02 17.69 11.76
C LYS A 201 8.16 17.16 12.64
N GLU A 202 7.84 16.36 13.64
CA GLU A 202 8.82 15.68 14.49
C GLU A 202 9.20 14.33 13.87
N LEU A 203 8.22 13.60 13.33
CA LEU A 203 8.44 12.46 12.44
C LEU A 203 9.21 12.83 11.15
N GLU A 204 8.86 13.94 10.47
CA GLU A 204 9.62 14.44 9.30
C GLU A 204 11.07 14.80 9.67
N ARG A 205 11.32 15.43 10.84
CA ARG A 205 12.68 15.75 11.31
C ARG A 205 13.49 14.51 11.67
N ASP A 206 12.84 13.50 12.25
CA ASP A 206 13.45 12.21 12.54
C ASP A 206 13.76 11.42 11.26
N PHE A 207 12.97 11.60 10.19
CA PHE A 207 13.25 11.03 8.87
C PHE A 207 14.37 11.77 8.13
N GLU A 208 14.33 13.11 8.08
CA GLU A 208 15.34 13.95 7.40
C GLU A 208 16.73 13.85 8.06
N SER A 209 16.80 13.65 9.38
CA SER A 209 18.07 13.49 10.10
C SER A 209 18.72 12.11 9.92
N ARG A 210 17.99 11.11 9.38
CA ARG A 210 18.45 9.72 9.19
C ARG A 210 19.00 9.44 7.79
N GLU A 211 18.77 10.30 6.81
CA GLU A 211 19.42 10.25 5.48
C GLU A 211 20.96 10.41 5.53
N ILE A 212 21.53 10.68 6.72
CA ILE A 212 22.98 10.88 6.91
C ILE A 212 23.70 9.62 7.45
N SER A 213 23.00 8.55 7.87
CA SER A 213 23.67 7.37 8.45
C SER A 213 23.55 6.13 7.56
N SER A 214 24.62 5.82 6.83
CA SER A 214 24.71 4.70 5.88
C SER A 214 24.76 3.29 6.50
N HIS A 215 24.39 3.09 7.77
CA HIS A 215 24.68 1.86 8.52
C HIS A 215 23.47 1.22 9.24
N ILE A 216 22.22 1.61 8.94
CA ILE A 216 21.03 1.00 9.56
C ILE A 216 20.51 -0.12 8.65
N THR A 217 20.44 -1.35 9.15
CA THR A 217 19.89 -2.49 8.41
C THR A 217 18.36 -2.51 8.49
N PRO A 218 17.64 -3.01 7.47
CA PRO A 218 16.18 -2.98 7.42
C PRO A 218 15.50 -3.58 8.66
N LEU A 219 16.03 -4.68 9.22
CA LEU A 219 15.49 -5.31 10.44
C LEU A 219 15.48 -4.36 11.66
N THR A 220 16.54 -3.57 11.84
CA THR A 220 16.61 -2.61 12.96
C THR A 220 15.64 -1.44 12.80
N LEU A 221 15.28 -1.10 11.55
CA LEU A 221 14.31 -0.06 11.26
C LEU A 221 12.88 -0.53 11.59
N THR A 222 12.53 -1.78 11.28
CA THR A 222 11.22 -2.37 11.60
C THR A 222 11.01 -2.48 13.11
N GLU A 223 12.04 -2.91 13.86
CA GLU A 223 11.99 -2.98 15.33
C GLU A 223 11.86 -1.59 15.98
N GLU A 224 12.58 -0.58 15.48
CA GLU A 224 12.48 0.79 15.97
C GLU A 224 11.12 1.43 15.65
N ILE A 225 10.57 1.21 14.45
CA ILE A 225 9.24 1.70 14.06
C ILE A 225 8.16 1.03 14.92
N SER A 226 8.25 -0.29 15.15
CA SER A 226 7.34 -1.02 16.04
C SER A 226 7.42 -0.52 17.48
N CYS A 227 8.62 -0.16 17.97
CA CYS A 227 8.82 0.40 19.30
C CYS A 227 8.24 1.82 19.44
N LYS A 228 8.57 2.73 18.51
CA LYS A 228 8.04 4.10 18.50
C LYS A 228 6.52 4.12 18.30
N SER A 229 5.97 3.20 17.51
CA SER A 229 4.51 3.08 17.33
C SER A 229 3.81 2.66 18.61
N ARG A 230 4.39 1.73 19.39
CA ARG A 230 3.88 1.35 20.71
C ARG A 230 3.92 2.51 21.71
N GLU A 231 4.99 3.29 21.69
CA GLU A 231 5.13 4.48 22.54
C GLU A 231 4.09 5.56 22.17
N LEU A 232 3.88 5.80 20.88
CA LEU A 232 2.90 6.77 20.38
C LEU A 232 1.45 6.35 20.76
N LEU A 233 1.13 5.06 20.65
CA LEU A 233 -0.16 4.51 21.07
C LEU A 233 -0.39 4.67 22.57
N SER A 234 0.62 4.40 23.40
CA SER A 234 0.55 4.61 24.84
C SER A 234 0.27 6.08 25.20
N GLN A 235 0.87 7.03 24.47
CA GLN A 235 0.64 8.46 24.64
C GLN A 235 -0.76 8.90 24.16
N ILE A 236 -1.29 8.31 23.08
CA ILE A 236 -2.64 8.60 22.60
C ILE A 236 -3.67 8.09 23.61
N GLU A 237 -3.51 6.87 24.10
CA GLU A 237 -4.38 6.28 25.12
C GLU A 237 -4.33 7.05 26.46
N SER A 238 -3.16 7.55 26.87
CA SER A 238 -3.04 8.39 28.08
C SER A 238 -3.73 9.74 27.89
N THR A 239 -3.59 10.35 26.70
CA THR A 239 -4.21 11.65 26.39
C THR A 239 -5.74 11.54 26.30
N GLU A 240 -6.28 10.44 25.75
CA GLU A 240 -7.72 10.18 25.75
C GLU A 240 -8.28 9.90 27.14
N LYS A 241 -7.52 9.20 28.00
CA LYS A 241 -7.87 9.03 29.43
C LYS A 241 -7.89 10.36 30.16
N GLU A 242 -6.89 11.21 29.97
CA GLU A 242 -6.82 12.53 30.59
C GLU A 242 -7.95 13.47 30.11
N GLN A 243 -8.28 13.46 28.82
CA GLN A 243 -9.40 14.23 28.28
C GLN A 243 -10.77 13.74 28.80
N LYS A 244 -10.99 12.42 28.90
CA LYS A 244 -12.23 11.85 29.45
C LYS A 244 -12.40 12.09 30.96
N LEU A 245 -11.30 12.27 31.68
CA LEU A 245 -11.30 12.48 33.14
C LEU A 245 -11.33 13.97 33.53
N SER A 246 -11.02 14.87 32.60
CA SER A 246 -11.06 16.31 32.84
C SER A 246 -12.51 16.80 33.03
N GLY A 247 -12.84 17.28 34.23
CA GLY A 247 -14.17 17.80 34.58
C GLY A 247 -15.11 16.82 35.28
N LEU A 248 -14.67 15.59 35.57
CA LEU A 248 -15.45 14.60 36.31
C LEU A 248 -15.15 14.64 37.81
N SER A 249 -16.13 14.27 38.63
CA SER A 249 -15.90 14.08 40.07
C SER A 249 -14.95 12.88 40.30
N PRO A 250 -14.30 12.79 41.47
CA PRO A 250 -13.48 11.64 41.82
C PRO A 250 -14.23 10.30 41.75
N GLU A 251 -15.53 10.28 42.09
CA GLU A 251 -16.37 9.07 42.00
C GLU A 251 -16.65 8.66 40.55
N GLU A 252 -16.92 9.62 39.67
CA GLU A 252 -17.17 9.40 38.24
C GLU A 252 -15.92 8.92 37.51
N SER A 253 -14.77 9.51 37.86
CA SER A 253 -13.45 9.11 37.39
C SER A 253 -13.14 7.65 37.76
N TYR A 254 -13.46 7.25 38.99
CA TYR A 254 -13.21 5.90 39.50
C TYR A 254 -14.10 4.84 38.83
N ALA A 255 -15.36 5.16 38.54
CA ALA A 255 -16.28 4.27 37.84
C ALA A 255 -15.81 3.98 36.39
N ILE A 256 -15.37 5.01 35.67
CA ILE A 256 -14.85 4.88 34.30
C ILE A 256 -13.54 4.08 34.27
N ILE A 257 -12.64 4.29 35.23
CA ILE A 257 -11.39 3.51 35.36
C ILE A 257 -11.67 2.02 35.61
N LYS A 258 -12.75 1.71 36.33
CA LYS A 258 -13.16 0.32 36.63
C LYS A 258 -13.77 -0.38 35.41
N GLU A 259 -14.45 0.36 34.54
CA GLU A 259 -15.04 -0.15 33.29
C GLU A 259 -13.97 -0.40 32.21
N ILE A 260 -12.96 0.48 32.11
CA ILE A 260 -11.83 0.34 31.16
C ILE A 260 -10.90 -0.84 31.51
N ARG A 261 -10.93 -1.32 32.76
CA ARG A 261 -10.09 -2.43 33.24
C ARG A 261 -10.74 -3.82 33.10
N LYS A 262 -11.96 -3.92 32.59
CA LYS A 262 -12.60 -5.19 32.22
C LYS A 262 -12.34 -5.49 30.76
#